data_AF-A0A971TJV5-F1
#
_entry.id   AF-A0A971TJV5-F1
#
_cell.length_a   1.000
_cell.length_b   1.000
_cell.length_c   1.000
_cell.angle_alpha   90.00
_cell.angle_beta   90.00
_cell.angle_gamma   90.00
#
_symmetry.space_group_name_H-M   'P 1'
#
loop_
_entity.id
_entity.type
_entity.pdbx_description
1 polymer ?
#
loop_
_entity_poly.entity_id
_entity_poly.type
_entity_poly.pdbx_seq_one_letter_code
_entity_poly.pdbx_strand_id
1 'polypeptide(L)'
;MAADRVFLEGYGWVDRAIRRWWANCAAAVDAEIAELDRLEDSLTPLEEWARHVRGLIATLESCHHKAERHAEIIIDAIGRRGTTKGQGRRDPAAVDEREEQYRSLLAMLRSWCAGVEVNEDTPLFGRYGVRDLIELLGERTALKVWQVRRVIEKVERYADPGQRWVSVAEQVVDRAWQGQNAEFCGWTKAKVICDQVDGPAAEVSLAEAMDLLTGCNWDFVETVRTVLGAIGGDLHPARPLALHARNLQRNPARARLTVIADCLGAFCEGQLDRCAVDQEVVERLGERTPVARWLAGSLEKTLRLQLSL
;
A
#
# COMPACT_ATOMS: atom_id res chain seq x y z
N MET A 1 4.07 -5.25 31.53
CA MET A 1 3.47 -6.29 30.66
C MET A 1 3.62 -5.88 29.20
N ALA A 2 4.83 -6.02 28.63
CA ALA A 2 5.16 -5.53 27.28
C ALA A 2 6.19 -6.46 26.58
N ALA A 3 6.03 -7.78 26.72
CA ALA A 3 7.00 -8.77 26.22
C ALA A 3 6.56 -9.50 24.93
N ASP A 4 5.28 -9.44 24.56
CA ASP A 4 4.70 -10.34 23.55
C ASP A 4 4.45 -9.67 22.19
N ARG A 5 4.93 -8.45 21.96
CA ARG A 5 4.80 -7.77 20.66
C ARG A 5 6.16 -7.36 20.09
N VAL A 6 6.29 -7.39 18.77
CA VAL A 6 7.45 -6.92 18.00
C VAL A 6 6.99 -5.84 17.04
N PHE A 7 7.79 -4.79 16.87
CA PHE A 7 7.53 -3.75 15.89
C PHE A 7 8.12 -4.15 14.54
N LEU A 8 7.29 -4.15 13.48
CA LEU A 8 7.70 -4.36 12.11
C LEU A 8 7.55 -3.05 11.34
N GLU A 9 8.65 -2.57 10.75
CA GLU A 9 8.65 -1.36 9.92
C GLU A 9 7.62 -1.51 8.79
N GLY A 10 6.68 -0.56 8.69
CA GLY A 10 5.57 -0.60 7.73
C GLY A 10 4.30 -1.31 8.19
N TYR A 11 4.35 -2.11 9.26
CA TYR A 11 3.23 -2.95 9.73
C TYR A 11 2.85 -2.73 11.21
N GLY A 12 3.66 -1.99 11.97
CA GLY A 12 3.38 -1.64 13.37
C GLY A 12 3.68 -2.79 14.35
N TRP A 13 2.99 -2.79 15.50
CA TRP A 13 3.19 -3.80 16.55
C TRP A 13 2.38 -5.07 16.28
N VAL A 14 3.07 -6.18 16.06
CA VAL A 14 2.48 -7.51 15.87
C VAL A 14 2.77 -8.43 17.05
N ASP A 15 1.87 -9.36 17.34
CA ASP A 15 2.09 -10.41 18.34
C ASP A 15 3.26 -11.32 17.93
N ARG A 16 4.16 -11.70 18.86
CA ARG A 16 5.25 -12.66 18.61
C ARG A 16 4.75 -14.02 18.12
N ALA A 17 3.54 -14.41 18.50
CA ALA A 17 2.95 -15.68 18.09
C ALA A 17 2.55 -15.71 16.61
N ILE A 18 2.42 -14.55 15.95
CA ILE A 18 2.03 -14.51 14.55
C ILE A 18 3.20 -14.88 13.64
N ARG A 19 2.99 -15.86 12.75
CA ARG A 19 4.00 -16.17 11.73
C ARG A 19 4.18 -14.95 10.83
N ARG A 20 5.43 -14.69 10.43
CA ARG A 20 5.81 -13.57 9.53
C ARG A 20 4.99 -13.52 8.24
N TRP A 21 4.44 -14.66 7.83
CA TRP A 21 3.63 -14.80 6.63
C TRP A 21 2.30 -14.04 6.66
N TRP A 22 1.88 -13.57 7.83
CA TRP A 22 0.64 -12.82 8.06
C TRP A 22 0.87 -11.33 8.36
N ALA A 23 2.13 -10.88 8.38
CA ALA A 23 2.47 -9.52 8.77
C ALA A 23 1.82 -8.44 7.89
N ASN A 24 1.48 -8.77 6.64
CA ASN A 24 0.81 -7.88 5.70
C ASN A 24 -0.71 -7.76 5.90
N CYS A 25 -1.33 -8.53 6.79
CA CYS A 25 -2.79 -8.52 6.92
C CYS A 25 -3.32 -8.74 8.35
N ALA A 26 -2.50 -9.19 9.30
CA ALA A 26 -2.94 -9.48 10.65
C ALA A 26 -1.94 -9.03 11.72
N ALA A 27 -2.47 -8.54 12.85
CA ALA A 27 -1.68 -8.16 14.02
C ALA A 27 -1.63 -9.24 15.12
N ALA A 28 -2.54 -10.21 15.06
CA ALA A 28 -2.66 -11.32 16.02
C ALA A 28 -3.21 -12.57 15.32
N VAL A 29 -3.00 -13.74 15.94
CA VAL A 29 -3.51 -15.03 15.46
C VAL A 29 -4.99 -15.15 15.84
N ASP A 30 -5.85 -15.41 14.84
CA ASP A 30 -7.23 -15.85 15.06
C ASP A 30 -7.37 -17.38 14.84
N ALA A 31 -8.58 -17.91 15.06
CA ALA A 31 -8.84 -19.34 14.99
C ALA A 31 -8.55 -19.95 13.61
N GLU A 32 -8.74 -19.18 12.55
CA GLU A 32 -8.56 -19.63 11.17
C GLU A 32 -7.11 -19.53 10.73
N ILE A 33 -6.41 -18.46 11.12
CA ILE A 33 -4.95 -18.36 11.02
C ILE A 33 -4.30 -19.56 11.72
N ALA A 34 -4.75 -19.88 12.94
CA ALA A 34 -4.24 -21.03 13.68
C ALA A 34 -4.48 -22.37 12.95
N GLU A 35 -5.60 -22.51 12.23
CA GLU A 35 -5.89 -23.72 11.44
C GLU A 35 -5.00 -23.80 10.18
N LEU A 36 -4.81 -22.68 9.48
CA LEU A 36 -3.90 -22.62 8.33
C LEU A 36 -2.44 -22.87 8.73
N ASP A 37 -2.04 -22.39 9.90
CA ASP A 37 -0.72 -22.66 10.48
C ASP A 37 -0.55 -24.15 10.84
N ARG A 38 -1.58 -24.80 11.42
CA ARG A 38 -1.57 -26.26 11.66
C ARG A 38 -1.50 -27.05 10.35
N LEU A 39 -2.19 -26.58 9.31
CA LEU A 39 -2.13 -27.20 8.00
C LEU A 39 -0.72 -27.08 7.40
N GLU A 40 -0.07 -25.91 7.51
CA GLU A 40 1.35 -25.73 7.13
C GLU A 40 2.26 -26.75 7.83
N ASP A 41 2.09 -26.93 9.15
CA ASP A 41 2.91 -27.85 9.94
C ASP A 41 2.74 -29.30 9.47
N SER A 42 1.52 -29.70 9.10
CA SER A 42 1.24 -31.04 8.55
C SER A 42 1.82 -31.29 7.15
N LEU A 43 2.10 -30.22 6.40
CA LEU A 43 2.66 -30.26 5.04
C LEU A 43 4.19 -30.15 5.04
N THR A 44 4.80 -29.91 6.20
CA THR A 44 6.24 -29.68 6.33
C THR A 44 7.03 -30.99 6.16
N PRO A 45 8.17 -31.00 5.44
CA PRO A 45 8.83 -29.86 4.82
C PRO A 45 8.14 -29.38 3.53
N LEU A 46 7.92 -28.06 3.43
CA LEU A 46 7.37 -27.45 2.23
C LEU A 46 8.36 -27.51 1.07
N GLU A 47 7.85 -27.87 -0.11
CA GLU A 47 8.54 -27.71 -1.38
C GLU A 47 8.91 -26.24 -1.63
N GLU A 48 9.99 -26.01 -2.39
CA GLU A 48 10.51 -24.65 -2.63
C GLU A 48 9.48 -23.74 -3.31
N TRP A 49 8.76 -24.26 -4.30
CA TRP A 49 7.73 -23.50 -5.01
C TRP A 49 6.60 -23.08 -4.06
N ALA A 50 6.19 -23.94 -3.12
CA ALA A 50 5.11 -23.64 -2.19
C ALA A 50 5.54 -22.54 -1.21
N ARG A 51 6.78 -22.60 -0.72
CA ARG A 51 7.38 -21.53 0.09
C ARG A 51 7.48 -20.21 -0.69
N HIS A 52 7.83 -20.28 -1.97
CA HIS A 52 7.89 -19.10 -2.84
C HIS A 52 6.51 -18.46 -3.02
N VAL A 53 5.49 -19.24 -3.35
CA VAL A 53 4.10 -18.75 -3.49
C VAL A 53 3.59 -18.18 -2.17
N ARG A 54 3.86 -18.84 -1.03
CA ARG A 54 3.48 -18.31 0.29
C ARG A 54 4.14 -16.95 0.57
N GLY A 55 5.37 -16.75 0.11
CA GLY A 55 6.06 -15.46 0.16
C GLY A 55 5.43 -14.39 -0.70
N LEU A 56 4.92 -14.73 -1.89
CA LEU A 56 4.15 -13.78 -2.70
C LEU A 56 2.87 -13.35 -1.96
N ILE A 57 2.15 -14.29 -1.35
CA ILE A 57 0.94 -13.98 -0.55
C ILE A 57 1.28 -13.04 0.61
N ALA A 58 2.37 -13.30 1.34
CA ALA A 58 2.79 -12.51 2.50
C ALA A 58 3.24 -11.07 2.18
N THR A 59 3.26 -10.70 0.91
CA THR A 59 3.68 -9.38 0.42
C THR A 59 2.64 -8.76 -0.51
N LEU A 60 1.50 -9.44 -0.68
CA LEU A 60 0.38 -8.89 -1.42
C LEU A 60 -0.21 -7.74 -0.60
N GLU A 61 -0.40 -6.61 -1.25
CA GLU A 61 -1.03 -5.44 -0.65
C GLU A 61 -2.23 -5.05 -1.50
N SER A 62 -3.45 -5.21 -0.96
CA SER A 62 -4.67 -4.91 -1.71
C SER A 62 -4.76 -3.44 -2.14
N CYS A 63 -4.09 -2.51 -1.46
CA CYS A 63 -4.02 -1.10 -1.87
C CYS A 63 -3.14 -0.85 -3.10
N HIS A 64 -2.40 -1.85 -3.59
CA HIS A 64 -1.50 -1.71 -4.72
C HIS A 64 -2.29 -1.48 -6.01
N HIS A 65 -1.84 -0.57 -6.87
CA HIS A 65 -2.49 -0.29 -8.17
C HIS A 65 -2.55 -1.48 -9.14
N LYS A 66 -1.76 -2.53 -8.86
CA LYS A 66 -1.73 -3.82 -9.58
C LYS A 66 -2.19 -4.99 -8.68
N ALA A 67 -2.91 -4.73 -7.60
CA ALA A 67 -3.31 -5.77 -6.63
C ALA A 67 -4.05 -6.95 -7.29
N GLU A 68 -5.01 -6.65 -8.17
CA GLU A 68 -5.71 -7.67 -8.98
C GLU A 68 -4.73 -8.54 -9.76
N ARG A 69 -3.83 -7.92 -10.52
CA ARG A 69 -2.83 -8.64 -11.30
C ARG A 69 -1.89 -9.48 -10.43
N HIS A 70 -1.55 -9.00 -9.23
CA HIS A 70 -0.72 -9.76 -8.30
C HIS A 70 -1.47 -10.98 -7.76
N ALA A 71 -2.75 -10.84 -7.39
CA ALA A 71 -3.59 -11.96 -6.96
C ALA A 71 -3.70 -13.02 -8.06
N GLU A 72 -3.95 -12.61 -9.30
CA GLU A 72 -3.97 -13.48 -10.48
C GLU A 72 -2.66 -14.28 -10.68
N ILE A 73 -1.50 -13.62 -10.53
CA ILE A 73 -0.20 -14.29 -10.64
C ILE A 73 -0.04 -15.34 -9.56
N ILE A 74 -0.49 -15.06 -8.34
CA ILE A 74 -0.44 -16.01 -7.22
C ILE A 74 -1.35 -17.20 -7.52
N ILE A 75 -2.57 -16.98 -8.02
CA ILE A 75 -3.51 -18.03 -8.42
C ILE A 75 -2.89 -18.94 -9.49
N ASP A 76 -2.32 -18.38 -10.54
CA ASP A 76 -1.60 -19.15 -11.57
C ASP A 76 -0.44 -19.95 -10.98
N ALA A 77 0.29 -19.37 -10.04
CA ALA A 77 1.42 -20.03 -9.40
C ALA A 77 0.99 -21.20 -8.51
N ILE A 78 -0.19 -21.13 -7.90
CA ILE A 78 -0.78 -22.26 -7.16
C ILE A 78 -1.07 -23.41 -8.13
N GLY A 79 -1.84 -23.16 -9.20
CA GLY A 79 -2.24 -24.23 -10.13
C GLY A 79 -1.08 -24.83 -10.92
N ARG A 80 -0.07 -24.03 -11.25
CA ARG A 80 1.14 -24.48 -11.98
C ARG A 80 2.24 -25.01 -11.07
N ARG A 81 2.05 -24.97 -9.75
CA ARG A 81 3.07 -25.33 -8.73
C ARG A 81 4.37 -24.56 -8.90
N GLY A 82 4.26 -23.25 -9.09
CA GLY A 82 5.39 -22.34 -9.21
C GLY A 82 5.18 -21.26 -10.26
N THR A 83 6.06 -20.27 -10.23
CA THR A 83 6.07 -19.17 -11.18
C THR A 83 7.49 -18.62 -11.32
N THR A 84 7.86 -18.21 -12.54
CA THR A 84 9.06 -17.41 -12.78
C THR A 84 8.79 -15.90 -12.62
N LYS A 85 7.50 -15.52 -12.55
CA LYS A 85 7.05 -14.17 -12.28
C LYS A 85 6.95 -13.98 -10.76
N GLY A 86 7.89 -13.26 -10.16
CA GLY A 86 7.77 -12.77 -8.78
C GLY A 86 6.79 -11.60 -8.68
N GLN A 87 6.95 -10.73 -7.67
CA GLN A 87 6.21 -9.45 -7.52
C GLN A 87 6.40 -8.45 -8.70
N GLY A 88 6.93 -8.89 -9.83
CA GLY A 88 7.30 -8.06 -10.97
C GLY A 88 8.65 -7.39 -10.75
N ARG A 89 9.75 -8.11 -11.02
CA ARG A 89 11.00 -7.42 -11.36
C ARG A 89 10.93 -7.10 -12.85
N ARG A 90 10.55 -5.86 -13.15
CA ARG A 90 10.64 -5.28 -14.49
C ARG A 90 12.12 -5.24 -14.90
N ASP A 91 12.37 -5.37 -16.20
CA ASP A 91 13.68 -5.07 -16.77
C ASP A 91 14.09 -3.64 -16.37
N PRO A 92 15.26 -3.41 -15.74
CA PRO A 92 15.73 -2.08 -15.39
C PRO A 92 15.72 -1.07 -16.56
N ALA A 93 15.77 -1.56 -17.81
CA ALA A 93 15.74 -0.73 -19.01
C ALA A 93 14.32 -0.38 -19.52
N ALA A 94 13.28 -1.08 -19.08
CA ALA A 94 11.92 -0.80 -19.52
C ALA A 94 11.39 0.47 -18.83
N VAL A 95 10.85 1.43 -19.56
CA VAL A 95 10.28 2.67 -18.98
C VAL A 95 8.93 2.36 -18.31
N ASP A 96 8.77 2.74 -17.04
CA ASP A 96 7.46 2.71 -16.36
C ASP A 96 6.83 4.10 -16.42
N GLU A 97 5.61 4.20 -16.93
CA GLU A 97 4.85 5.45 -17.02
C GLU A 97 4.70 6.13 -15.66
N ARG A 98 4.59 5.37 -14.55
CA ARG A 98 4.56 5.95 -13.20
C ARG A 98 5.91 6.56 -12.81
N GLU A 99 7.03 5.98 -13.21
CA GLU A 99 8.35 6.55 -12.93
C GLU A 99 8.57 7.86 -13.68
N GLU A 100 8.07 7.96 -14.92
CA GLU A 100 8.05 9.22 -15.66
C GLU A 100 7.20 10.26 -14.92
N GLN A 101 6.01 9.88 -14.44
CA GLN A 101 5.15 10.75 -13.64
C GLN A 101 5.83 11.20 -12.34
N TYR A 102 6.58 10.32 -11.66
CA TYR A 102 7.35 10.68 -10.47
C TYR A 102 8.47 11.66 -10.80
N ARG A 103 9.20 11.44 -11.89
CA ARG A 103 10.27 12.35 -12.33
C ARG A 103 9.73 13.75 -12.64
N SER A 104 8.61 13.85 -13.35
CA SER A 104 7.96 15.13 -13.64
C SER A 104 7.42 15.82 -12.38
N LEU A 105 6.80 15.06 -11.46
CA LEU A 105 6.37 15.59 -10.15
C LEU A 105 7.59 16.14 -9.36
N LEU A 106 8.65 15.36 -9.25
CA LEU A 106 9.87 15.73 -8.50
C LEU A 106 10.53 16.96 -9.11
N ALA A 107 10.64 17.04 -10.44
CA ALA A 107 11.17 18.21 -11.12
C ALA A 107 10.37 19.47 -10.78
N MET A 108 9.04 19.40 -10.85
CA MET A 108 8.15 20.51 -10.50
C MET A 108 8.31 20.93 -9.04
N LEU A 109 8.25 19.99 -8.08
CA LEU A 109 8.33 20.30 -6.66
C LEU A 109 9.70 20.89 -6.28
N ARG A 110 10.79 20.41 -6.89
CA ARG A 110 12.14 20.96 -6.68
C ARG A 110 12.25 22.38 -7.21
N SER A 111 11.73 22.66 -8.40
CA SER A 111 11.70 24.02 -8.97
C SER A 111 10.88 24.98 -8.11
N TRP A 112 9.69 24.55 -7.64
CA TRP A 112 8.85 25.33 -6.73
C TRP A 112 9.58 25.65 -5.41
N CYS A 113 10.26 24.65 -4.82
CA CYS A 113 11.07 24.85 -3.61
C CYS A 113 12.24 25.82 -3.83
N ALA A 114 12.88 25.78 -5.00
CA ALA A 114 13.98 26.67 -5.36
C ALA A 114 13.49 28.08 -5.74
N GLY A 115 12.18 28.25 -5.96
CA GLY A 115 11.60 29.49 -6.43
C GLY A 115 11.94 29.84 -7.88
N VAL A 116 12.22 28.81 -8.68
CA VAL A 116 12.48 28.93 -10.11
C VAL A 116 11.14 28.84 -10.84
N GLU A 117 10.98 29.65 -11.89
CA GLU A 117 9.81 29.55 -12.77
C GLU A 117 9.71 28.15 -13.36
N VAL A 118 8.49 27.63 -13.37
CA VAL A 118 8.15 26.35 -13.96
C VAL A 118 7.28 26.57 -15.19
N ASN A 119 7.36 25.67 -16.16
CA ASN A 119 6.41 25.66 -17.26
C ASN A 119 5.07 25.11 -16.76
N GLU A 120 4.15 26.01 -16.42
CA GLU A 120 2.82 25.71 -15.89
C GLU A 120 1.93 24.87 -16.83
N ASP A 121 2.16 24.96 -18.14
CA ASP A 121 1.42 24.21 -19.16
C ASP A 121 1.90 22.76 -19.30
N THR A 122 2.93 22.37 -18.51
CA THR A 122 3.44 21.00 -18.52
C THR A 122 2.39 20.03 -17.94
N PRO A 123 1.99 18.99 -18.69
CA PRO A 123 1.05 18.00 -18.19
C PRO A 123 1.69 17.09 -17.14
N LEU A 124 0.90 16.72 -16.14
CA LEU A 124 1.23 15.79 -15.05
C LEU A 124 0.10 14.76 -14.88
N PHE A 125 0.51 13.50 -14.65
CA PHE A 125 -0.42 12.40 -14.37
C PHE A 125 -1.52 12.18 -15.42
N GLY A 126 -1.30 12.63 -16.67
CA GLY A 126 -2.23 12.50 -17.78
C GLY A 126 -3.54 13.31 -17.68
N ARG A 127 -3.76 14.06 -16.58
CA ARG A 127 -5.03 14.75 -16.32
C ARG A 127 -4.91 16.09 -15.60
N TYR A 128 -3.75 16.41 -15.03
CA TYR A 128 -3.51 17.68 -14.33
C TYR A 128 -2.37 18.42 -15.01
N GLY A 129 -2.32 19.74 -14.84
CA GLY A 129 -1.17 20.56 -15.19
C GLY A 129 -0.26 20.81 -13.98
N VAL A 130 0.97 21.25 -14.25
CA VAL A 130 1.85 21.85 -13.22
C VAL A 130 1.14 23.00 -12.50
N ARG A 131 0.38 23.83 -13.23
CA ARG A 131 -0.42 24.92 -12.66
C ARG A 131 -1.33 24.44 -11.54
N ASP A 132 -2.11 23.39 -11.78
CA ASP A 132 -3.09 22.88 -10.82
C ASP A 132 -2.43 22.51 -9.48
N LEU A 133 -1.20 21.98 -9.52
CA LEU A 133 -0.49 21.57 -8.32
C LEU A 133 0.17 22.74 -7.60
N ILE A 134 0.60 23.78 -8.32
CA ILE A 134 1.18 24.98 -7.72
C ILE A 134 0.11 25.83 -7.05
N GLU A 135 -1.06 25.95 -7.67
CA GLU A 135 -2.21 26.63 -7.09
C GLU A 135 -2.60 26.01 -5.74
N LEU A 136 -2.55 24.68 -5.62
CA LEU A 136 -2.78 23.98 -4.34
C LEU A 136 -1.80 24.41 -3.24
N LEU A 137 -0.54 24.67 -3.59
CA LEU A 137 0.49 25.06 -2.61
C LEU A 137 0.35 26.52 -2.14
N GLY A 138 -0.23 27.39 -2.97
CA GLY A 138 -0.40 28.81 -2.69
C GLY A 138 0.93 29.54 -2.42
N GLU A 139 0.89 30.57 -1.57
CA GLU A 139 2.07 31.38 -1.25
C GLU A 139 3.20 30.53 -0.65
N ARG A 140 4.43 30.73 -1.16
CA ARG A 140 5.64 30.03 -0.72
C ARG A 140 6.17 30.59 0.60
N THR A 141 6.14 29.77 1.66
CA THR A 141 6.73 30.09 2.96
C THR A 141 7.82 29.09 3.34
N ALA A 142 8.67 29.42 4.31
CA ALA A 142 9.73 28.52 4.78
C ALA A 142 9.18 27.16 5.27
N LEU A 143 8.06 27.17 6.00
CA LEU A 143 7.36 25.96 6.44
C LEU A 143 6.90 25.12 5.24
N LYS A 144 6.23 25.73 4.26
CA LYS A 144 5.72 24.98 3.10
C LYS A 144 6.85 24.41 2.25
N VAL A 145 7.96 25.14 2.07
CA VAL A 145 9.17 24.61 1.41
C VAL A 145 9.72 23.40 2.15
N TRP A 146 9.78 23.46 3.48
CA TRP A 146 10.19 22.31 4.29
C TRP A 146 9.25 21.10 4.11
N GLN A 147 7.93 21.34 4.15
CA GLN A 147 6.91 20.30 3.96
C GLN A 147 6.99 19.67 2.56
N VAL A 148 7.15 20.48 1.50
CA VAL A 148 7.30 19.96 0.13
C VAL A 148 8.60 19.16 -0.03
N ARG A 149 9.70 19.54 0.63
CA ARG A 149 10.92 18.73 0.65
C ARG A 149 10.72 17.34 1.25
N ARG A 150 9.87 17.21 2.28
CA ARG A 150 9.49 15.89 2.82
C ARG A 150 8.71 15.07 1.79
N VAL A 151 7.79 15.68 1.04
CA VAL A 151 7.09 15.00 -0.06
C VAL A 151 8.07 14.55 -1.15
N ILE A 152 9.02 15.40 -1.53
CA ILE A 152 10.09 15.07 -2.50
C ILE A 152 10.85 13.83 -2.03
N GLU A 153 11.40 13.84 -0.82
CA GLU A 153 12.16 12.71 -0.26
C GLU A 153 11.34 11.42 -0.19
N LYS A 154 10.04 11.53 0.14
CA LYS A 154 9.14 10.38 0.18
C LYS A 154 8.93 9.77 -1.19
N VAL A 155 8.76 10.60 -2.22
CA VAL A 155 8.58 10.15 -3.61
C VAL A 155 9.89 9.62 -4.19
N GLU A 156 11.02 10.25 -3.87
CA GLU A 156 12.36 9.81 -4.29
C GLU A 156 12.69 8.39 -3.83
N ARG A 157 12.23 7.98 -2.63
CA ARG A 157 12.41 6.61 -2.15
C ARG A 157 11.84 5.54 -3.09
N TYR A 158 10.86 5.88 -3.94
CA TYR A 158 10.37 4.95 -4.97
C TYR A 158 11.31 4.82 -6.16
N ALA A 159 12.07 5.87 -6.46
CA ALA A 159 13.10 5.85 -7.49
C ALA A 159 14.44 5.27 -6.96
N ASP A 160 14.75 5.48 -5.68
CA ASP A 160 15.92 4.92 -4.99
C ASP A 160 15.51 4.29 -3.63
N PRO A 161 15.21 2.97 -3.62
CA PRO A 161 14.81 2.25 -2.41
C PRO A 161 15.87 2.22 -1.29
N GLY A 162 17.13 2.56 -1.59
CA GLY A 162 18.21 2.63 -0.61
C GLY A 162 18.18 3.90 0.26
N GLN A 163 17.39 4.89 -0.12
CA GLN A 163 17.29 6.16 0.60
C GLN A 163 16.52 5.99 1.91
N ARG A 164 17.15 6.36 3.03
CA ARG A 164 16.54 6.31 4.36
C ARG A 164 15.47 7.40 4.50
N TRP A 165 14.23 6.99 4.73
CA TRP A 165 13.14 7.89 5.14
C TRP A 165 13.21 8.16 6.64
N VAL A 166 13.01 9.41 7.04
CA VAL A 166 12.82 9.80 8.44
C VAL A 166 11.35 10.17 8.60
N SER A 167 10.60 9.37 9.36
CA SER A 167 9.17 9.61 9.57
C SER A 167 8.92 10.98 10.19
N VAL A 168 7.89 11.65 9.69
CA VAL A 168 7.43 12.93 10.23
C VAL A 168 6.47 12.71 11.40
N ALA A 169 5.60 11.70 11.36
CA ALA A 169 4.58 11.43 12.36
C ALA A 169 5.10 10.70 13.61
N GLU A 170 6.02 9.74 13.45
CA GLU A 170 6.46 8.88 14.55
C GLU A 170 7.20 9.67 15.65
N GLN A 171 6.77 9.48 16.90
CA GLN A 171 7.36 10.15 18.07
C GLN A 171 8.80 9.71 18.37
N VAL A 172 9.19 8.50 17.95
CA VAL A 172 10.52 7.93 18.22
C VAL A 172 11.62 8.69 17.45
N VAL A 173 11.25 9.44 16.42
CA VAL A 173 12.17 10.19 15.54
C VAL A 173 12.21 11.69 15.85
N ASP A 174 11.55 12.17 16.91
CA ASP A 174 11.60 13.60 17.29
C ASP A 174 13.02 14.10 17.58
N ARG A 175 13.95 13.20 17.94
CA ARG A 175 15.37 13.52 18.12
C ARG A 175 16.13 13.80 16.82
N ALA A 176 15.58 13.40 15.66
CA ALA A 176 16.18 13.67 14.36
C ALA A 176 15.95 15.12 13.92
N TRP A 177 14.95 15.79 14.48
CA TRP A 177 14.62 17.18 14.14
C TRP A 177 15.19 18.12 15.20
N GLN A 178 15.94 19.13 14.77
CA GLN A 178 16.56 20.12 15.66
C GLN A 178 16.29 21.55 15.17
N GLY A 179 16.27 22.49 16.11
CA GLY A 179 16.01 23.90 15.84
C GLY A 179 14.69 24.11 15.09
N GLN A 180 14.73 24.93 14.05
CA GLN A 180 13.56 25.26 13.23
C GLN A 180 12.87 24.03 12.59
N ASN A 181 13.63 22.97 12.29
CA ASN A 181 13.03 21.74 11.73
C ASN A 181 12.12 21.03 12.75
N ALA A 182 12.42 21.12 14.05
CA ALA A 182 11.56 20.55 15.08
C ALA A 182 10.24 21.32 15.19
N GLU A 183 10.28 22.65 15.10
CA GLU A 183 9.07 23.49 15.06
C GLU A 183 8.21 23.19 13.84
N PHE A 184 8.82 23.12 12.65
CA PHE A 184 8.12 22.77 11.42
C PHE A 184 7.50 21.37 11.47
N CYS A 185 8.20 20.40 12.06
CA CYS A 185 7.68 19.06 12.30
C CYS A 185 6.45 19.13 13.23
N GLY A 186 6.55 19.83 14.36
CA GLY A 186 5.44 20.03 15.30
C GLY A 186 4.20 20.67 14.65
N TRP A 187 4.39 21.72 13.85
CA TRP A 187 3.28 22.36 13.12
C TRP A 187 2.69 21.44 12.04
N THR A 188 3.50 20.61 11.41
CA THR A 188 3.03 19.63 10.42
C THR A 188 2.21 18.52 11.08
N LYS A 189 2.61 18.05 12.27
CA LYS A 189 1.83 17.11 13.08
C LYS A 189 0.49 17.71 13.53
N ALA A 190 0.47 18.99 13.87
CA ALA A 190 -0.72 19.69 14.35
C ALA A 190 -1.73 20.03 13.24
N LYS A 191 -1.33 20.02 11.96
CA LYS A 191 -2.26 20.19 10.83
C LYS A 191 -3.06 18.90 10.64
N VAL A 192 -4.37 18.97 10.84
CA VAL A 192 -5.29 17.86 10.69
C VAL A 192 -6.07 17.98 9.39
N ILE A 193 -6.01 16.95 8.56
CA ILE A 193 -6.85 16.80 7.38
C ILE A 193 -8.15 16.14 7.84
N CYS A 194 -9.25 16.84 7.65
CA CYS A 194 -10.60 16.43 8.05
C CYS A 194 -11.29 15.77 6.86
N ASP A 195 -11.39 14.45 6.90
CA ASP A 195 -11.83 13.62 5.79
C ASP A 195 -12.93 12.62 6.22
N GLN A 196 -13.21 11.59 5.41
CA GLN A 196 -14.07 10.47 5.76
C GLN A 196 -13.36 9.13 5.53
N VAL A 197 -13.63 8.15 6.38
CA VAL A 197 -13.23 6.75 6.17
C VAL A 197 -14.49 5.92 6.07
N ASP A 198 -14.80 5.42 4.87
CA ASP A 198 -15.98 4.59 4.60
C ASP A 198 -17.33 5.24 5.01
N GLY A 199 -17.38 6.58 5.00
CA GLY A 199 -18.57 7.39 5.29
C GLY A 199 -18.43 8.28 6.54
N PRO A 200 -18.13 7.72 7.73
CA PRO A 200 -17.89 8.49 8.93
C PRO A 200 -16.76 9.53 8.80
N ALA A 201 -16.92 10.66 9.47
CA ALA A 201 -15.86 11.66 9.60
C ALA A 201 -14.62 11.05 10.26
N ALA A 202 -13.47 11.37 9.71
CA ALA A 202 -12.19 10.86 10.16
C ALA A 202 -11.13 11.95 10.04
N GLU A 203 -10.11 11.84 10.88
CA GLU A 203 -8.99 12.76 10.89
C GLU A 203 -7.70 12.00 10.57
N VAL A 204 -6.75 12.71 9.98
CA VAL A 204 -5.37 12.27 9.79
C VAL A 204 -4.47 13.49 9.80
N SER A 205 -3.35 13.42 10.49
CA SER A 205 -2.39 14.54 10.45
C SER A 205 -1.73 14.63 9.07
N LEU A 206 -1.32 15.83 8.68
CA LEU A 206 -0.52 16.03 7.47
C LEU A 206 0.79 15.21 7.53
N ALA A 207 1.37 15.08 8.72
CA ALA A 207 2.55 14.24 8.95
C ALA A 207 2.29 12.76 8.60
N GLU A 208 1.18 12.18 9.08
CA GLU A 208 0.80 10.79 8.76
C GLU A 208 0.47 10.62 7.27
N ALA A 209 -0.22 11.59 6.67
CA ALA A 209 -0.52 11.55 5.24
C ALA A 209 0.76 11.58 4.37
N MET A 210 1.78 12.35 4.78
CA MET A 210 3.11 12.34 4.14
C MET A 210 3.81 10.99 4.34
N ASP A 211 3.79 10.45 5.56
CA ASP A 211 4.42 9.16 5.86
C ASP A 211 3.77 7.99 5.11
N LEU A 212 2.46 8.07 4.86
CA LEU A 212 1.67 7.06 4.15
C LEU A 212 1.53 7.37 2.64
N LEU A 213 2.20 8.39 2.13
CA LEU A 213 2.24 8.68 0.70
C LEU A 213 3.06 7.61 -0.03
N THR A 214 2.38 6.56 -0.48
CA THR A 214 3.02 5.43 -1.14
C THR A 214 2.79 5.41 -2.65
N GLY A 215 3.86 5.48 -3.44
CA GLY A 215 3.82 5.45 -4.91
C GLY A 215 3.10 4.23 -5.51
N CYS A 216 3.12 3.11 -4.81
CA CYS A 216 2.45 1.89 -5.25
C CYS A 216 0.92 1.91 -5.08
N ASN A 217 0.37 2.85 -4.31
CA ASN A 217 -1.06 2.97 -4.02
C ASN A 217 -1.86 3.26 -5.31
N TRP A 218 -3.06 2.67 -5.41
CA TRP A 218 -3.98 2.85 -6.53
C TRP A 218 -4.34 4.32 -6.77
N ASP A 219 -4.44 5.10 -5.71
CA ASP A 219 -4.90 6.50 -5.66
C ASP A 219 -3.78 7.53 -5.46
N PHE A 220 -2.54 7.12 -5.72
CA PHE A 220 -1.35 7.90 -5.43
C PHE A 220 -1.45 9.36 -5.90
N VAL A 221 -1.93 9.57 -7.13
CA VAL A 221 -1.97 10.90 -7.78
C VAL A 221 -2.76 11.91 -6.96
N GLU A 222 -3.89 11.53 -6.36
CA GLU A 222 -4.63 12.50 -5.54
C GLU A 222 -4.47 12.37 -4.06
N THR A 223 -3.81 11.31 -3.60
CA THR A 223 -3.10 11.41 -2.33
C THR A 223 -2.07 12.55 -2.39
N VAL A 224 -1.28 12.65 -3.46
CA VAL A 224 -0.34 13.79 -3.66
C VAL A 224 -1.09 15.11 -3.65
N ARG A 225 -2.18 15.25 -4.44
CA ARG A 225 -2.94 16.51 -4.49
C ARG A 225 -3.51 16.91 -3.13
N THR A 226 -4.11 15.99 -2.37
CA THR A 226 -4.60 16.28 -1.03
C THR A 226 -3.48 16.71 -0.09
N VAL A 227 -2.32 16.04 -0.14
CA VAL A 227 -1.15 16.43 0.68
C VAL A 227 -0.66 17.84 0.30
N LEU A 228 -0.54 18.16 -1.00
CA LEU A 228 -0.14 19.49 -1.45
C LEU A 228 -1.17 20.57 -1.08
N GLY A 229 -2.46 20.27 -1.19
CA GLY A 229 -3.54 21.15 -0.74
C GLY A 229 -3.47 21.45 0.76
N ALA A 230 -3.24 20.42 1.59
CA ALA A 230 -3.08 20.57 3.04
C ALA A 230 -1.81 21.34 3.44
N ILE A 231 -0.73 21.20 2.67
CA ILE A 231 0.43 22.10 2.78
C ILE A 231 0.00 23.54 2.51
N GLY A 232 -0.76 23.76 1.43
CA GLY A 232 -1.31 25.04 1.02
C GLY A 232 -2.27 25.69 2.02
N GLY A 233 -3.01 24.87 2.78
CA GLY A 233 -3.98 25.29 3.80
C GLY A 233 -5.36 24.67 3.64
N ASP A 234 -5.63 23.92 2.57
CA ASP A 234 -6.87 23.19 2.38
C ASP A 234 -6.86 21.88 3.17
N LEU A 235 -7.61 21.84 4.28
CA LEU A 235 -7.70 20.70 5.18
C LEU A 235 -8.95 19.84 4.94
N HIS A 236 -9.74 20.14 3.91
CA HIS A 236 -11.00 19.46 3.62
C HIS A 236 -11.00 18.93 2.18
N PRO A 237 -10.41 17.75 1.95
CA PRO A 237 -10.31 17.22 0.60
C PRO A 237 -11.69 16.99 -0.01
N ALA A 238 -11.83 17.28 -1.31
CA ALA A 238 -13.09 17.11 -2.05
C ALA A 238 -13.55 15.64 -2.13
N ARG A 239 -12.64 14.70 -1.88
CA ARG A 239 -12.93 13.26 -1.84
C ARG A 239 -12.14 12.58 -0.72
N PRO A 240 -12.67 11.48 -0.18
CA PRO A 240 -11.97 10.61 0.74
C PRO A 240 -10.55 10.23 0.31
N LEU A 241 -9.61 10.49 1.22
CA LEU A 241 -8.19 10.23 1.11
C LEU A 241 -7.93 8.73 1.25
N ALA A 242 -7.41 8.11 0.19
CA ALA A 242 -7.07 6.71 0.17
C ALA A 242 -5.58 6.49 0.50
N LEU A 243 -5.25 6.46 1.79
CA LEU A 243 -3.93 6.03 2.26
C LEU A 243 -3.82 4.50 2.32
N HIS A 244 -2.62 3.98 2.58
CA HIS A 244 -2.44 2.55 2.88
C HIS A 244 -3.44 2.11 3.98
N ALA A 245 -4.21 1.05 3.72
CA ALA A 245 -5.30 0.54 4.57
C ALA A 245 -6.52 1.46 4.83
N ARG A 246 -6.57 2.71 4.31
CA ARG A 246 -7.73 3.61 4.46
C ARG A 246 -8.55 3.70 3.18
N ASN A 247 -9.88 3.74 3.32
CA ASN A 247 -10.81 3.87 2.19
C ASN A 247 -10.61 2.79 1.09
N LEU A 248 -10.21 1.59 1.48
CA LEU A 248 -10.05 0.46 0.55
C LEU A 248 -11.36 0.06 -0.13
N GLN A 249 -12.50 0.44 0.44
CA GLN A 249 -13.82 0.30 -0.20
C GLN A 249 -13.88 0.99 -1.57
N ARG A 250 -13.06 2.02 -1.79
CA ARG A 250 -13.01 2.79 -3.04
C ARG A 250 -12.00 2.28 -4.05
N ASN A 251 -11.21 1.27 -3.69
CA ASN A 251 -10.23 0.70 -4.60
C ASN A 251 -10.93 0.08 -5.81
N PRO A 252 -10.61 0.50 -7.05
CA PRO A 252 -11.21 -0.07 -8.26
C PRO A 252 -11.07 -1.59 -8.37
N ALA A 253 -9.99 -2.16 -7.82
CA ALA A 253 -9.76 -3.61 -7.82
C ALA A 253 -10.58 -4.38 -6.78
N ARG A 254 -11.24 -3.70 -5.83
CA ARG A 254 -11.92 -4.35 -4.68
C ARG A 254 -12.93 -5.39 -5.13
N ALA A 255 -13.83 -5.04 -6.03
CA ALA A 255 -14.90 -5.94 -6.48
C ALA A 255 -14.31 -7.24 -7.06
N ARG A 256 -13.26 -7.12 -7.87
CA ARG A 256 -12.57 -8.27 -8.44
C ARG A 256 -11.86 -9.11 -7.38
N LEU A 257 -11.17 -8.46 -6.44
CA LEU A 257 -10.49 -9.17 -5.34
C LEU A 257 -11.47 -9.89 -4.40
N THR A 258 -12.68 -9.34 -4.18
CA THR A 258 -13.76 -10.03 -3.46
C THR A 258 -14.19 -11.30 -4.19
N VAL A 259 -14.47 -11.21 -5.50
CA VAL A 259 -14.81 -12.39 -6.32
C VAL A 259 -13.70 -13.46 -6.24
N ILE A 260 -12.43 -13.04 -6.30
CA ILE A 260 -11.30 -13.95 -6.14
C ILE A 260 -11.31 -14.62 -4.76
N ALA A 261 -11.53 -13.86 -3.68
CA ALA A 261 -11.60 -14.40 -2.32
C ALA A 261 -12.72 -15.44 -2.19
N ASP A 262 -13.91 -15.14 -2.72
CA ASP A 262 -15.05 -16.07 -2.72
C ASP A 262 -14.74 -17.37 -3.47
N CYS A 263 -14.12 -17.28 -4.66
CA CYS A 263 -13.69 -18.45 -5.42
C CYS A 263 -12.65 -19.30 -4.66
N LEU A 264 -11.69 -18.65 -3.98
CA LEU A 264 -10.68 -19.34 -3.19
C LEU A 264 -11.30 -20.03 -1.97
N GLY A 265 -12.28 -19.41 -1.32
CA GLY A 265 -13.05 -20.01 -0.23
C GLY A 265 -13.81 -21.26 -0.70
N ALA A 266 -14.58 -21.13 -1.79
CA ALA A 266 -15.31 -22.26 -2.38
C ALA A 266 -14.37 -23.40 -2.82
N PHE A 267 -13.20 -23.08 -3.38
CA PHE A 267 -12.15 -24.05 -3.69
C PHE A 267 -11.64 -24.74 -2.42
N CYS A 268 -11.38 -23.99 -1.35
CA CYS A 268 -10.89 -24.54 -0.10
C CYS A 268 -11.90 -25.48 0.57
N GLU A 269 -13.19 -25.16 0.49
CA GLU A 269 -14.27 -25.97 1.07
C GLU A 269 -14.69 -27.13 0.17
N GLY A 270 -14.26 -27.16 -1.09
CA GLY A 270 -14.71 -28.16 -2.07
C GLY A 270 -16.17 -27.97 -2.47
N GLN A 271 -16.64 -26.72 -2.51
CA GLN A 271 -18.03 -26.34 -2.77
C GLN A 271 -18.22 -25.63 -4.12
N LEU A 272 -17.30 -25.81 -5.06
CA LEU A 272 -17.32 -25.15 -6.37
C LEU A 272 -18.62 -25.38 -7.16
N ASP A 273 -19.25 -26.55 -7.02
CA ASP A 273 -20.52 -26.88 -7.69
C ASP A 273 -21.77 -26.24 -7.04
N ARG A 274 -21.61 -25.65 -5.85
CA ARG A 274 -22.73 -25.13 -5.03
C ARG A 274 -22.78 -23.60 -4.99
N CYS A 275 -21.73 -22.94 -5.47
CA CYS A 275 -21.58 -21.50 -5.44
C CYS A 275 -21.49 -20.96 -6.87
N ALA A 276 -22.06 -19.77 -7.12
CA ALA A 276 -21.75 -19.04 -8.33
C ALA A 276 -20.31 -18.52 -8.21
N VAL A 277 -19.38 -19.19 -8.90
CA VAL A 277 -17.95 -18.87 -8.90
C VAL A 277 -17.52 -18.39 -10.28
N ASP A 278 -16.48 -17.54 -10.32
CA ASP A 278 -15.77 -17.25 -11.55
C ASP A 278 -14.97 -18.50 -11.98
N GLN A 279 -15.41 -19.10 -13.09
CA GLN A 279 -14.82 -20.33 -13.62
C GLN A 279 -13.37 -20.16 -14.06
N GLU A 280 -12.99 -18.99 -14.60
CA GLU A 280 -11.62 -18.75 -15.03
C GLU A 280 -10.66 -18.80 -13.83
N VAL A 281 -11.05 -18.20 -12.70
CA VAL A 281 -10.27 -18.24 -11.45
C VAL A 281 -10.10 -19.68 -10.98
N VAL A 282 -11.19 -20.45 -10.99
CA VAL A 282 -11.20 -21.84 -10.51
C VAL A 282 -10.36 -22.75 -11.41
N GLU A 283 -10.49 -22.63 -12.73
CA GLU A 283 -9.68 -23.38 -13.70
C GLU A 283 -8.17 -23.12 -13.50
N ARG A 284 -7.80 -21.88 -13.22
CA ARG A 284 -6.39 -21.48 -12.98
C ARG A 284 -5.81 -22.03 -11.68
N LEU A 285 -6.63 -22.30 -10.66
CA LEU A 285 -6.20 -22.95 -9.41
C LEU A 285 -5.82 -24.43 -9.60
N GLY A 286 -6.31 -25.07 -10.66
CA GLY A 286 -5.99 -26.45 -10.99
C GLY A 286 -6.48 -27.46 -9.94
N GLU A 287 -5.70 -28.51 -9.71
CA GLU A 287 -6.09 -29.60 -8.82
C GLU A 287 -6.08 -29.19 -7.33
N ARG A 288 -7.17 -29.53 -6.62
CA ARG A 288 -7.34 -29.30 -5.17
C ARG A 288 -6.52 -30.27 -4.31
N THR A 289 -5.20 -30.16 -4.39
CA THR A 289 -4.26 -30.86 -3.53
C THR A 289 -4.19 -30.25 -2.13
N PRO A 290 -3.65 -30.94 -1.11
CA PRO A 290 -3.46 -30.37 0.23
C PRO A 290 -2.65 -29.07 0.24
N VAL A 291 -1.56 -29.00 -0.55
CA VAL A 291 -0.72 -27.78 -0.66
C VAL A 291 -1.47 -26.65 -1.37
N ALA A 292 -2.19 -26.96 -2.46
CA ALA A 292 -2.99 -25.96 -3.16
C ALA A 292 -4.09 -25.40 -2.25
N ARG A 293 -4.75 -26.25 -1.45
CA ARG A 293 -5.77 -25.83 -0.47
C ARG A 293 -5.17 -24.90 0.59
N TRP A 294 -3.99 -25.22 1.12
CA TRP A 294 -3.31 -24.37 2.10
C TRP A 294 -2.93 -23.00 1.53
N LEU A 295 -2.37 -22.94 0.31
CA LEU A 295 -1.99 -21.70 -0.34
C LEU A 295 -3.23 -20.87 -0.73
N ALA A 296 -4.28 -21.51 -1.26
CA ALA A 296 -5.53 -20.84 -1.60
C ALA A 296 -6.21 -20.26 -0.36
N GLY A 297 -6.28 -21.02 0.74
CA GLY A 297 -6.84 -20.55 2.00
C GLY A 297 -6.00 -19.43 2.62
N SER A 298 -4.68 -19.48 2.47
CA SER A 298 -3.79 -18.40 2.90
C SER A 298 -4.03 -17.11 2.11
N LEU A 299 -4.22 -17.21 0.79
CA LEU A 299 -4.51 -16.06 -0.07
C LEU A 299 -5.92 -15.50 0.21
N GLU A 300 -6.93 -16.36 0.34
CA GLU A 300 -8.30 -15.96 0.68
C GLU A 300 -8.31 -15.18 1.99
N LYS A 301 -7.73 -15.73 3.06
CA LYS A 301 -7.66 -15.09 4.37
C LYS A 301 -6.97 -13.74 4.31
N THR A 302 -5.88 -13.66 3.55
CA THR A 302 -5.14 -12.41 3.33
C THR A 302 -6.02 -11.35 2.66
N LEU A 303 -6.71 -11.71 1.57
CA LEU A 303 -7.60 -10.80 0.86
C LEU A 303 -8.75 -10.36 1.75
N ARG A 304 -9.41 -11.28 2.46
CA ARG A 304 -10.53 -10.95 3.35
C ARG A 304 -10.14 -9.98 4.46
N LEU A 305 -9.01 -10.22 5.13
CA LEU A 305 -8.52 -9.31 6.16
C LEU A 305 -8.18 -7.93 5.59
N GLN A 306 -7.48 -7.86 4.46
CA GLN A 306 -7.13 -6.58 3.83
C GLN A 306 -8.35 -5.83 3.29
N LEU A 307 -9.37 -6.55 2.82
CA LEU A 307 -10.61 -5.97 2.30
C LEU A 307 -11.67 -5.77 3.37
N SER A 308 -11.46 -6.21 4.61
CA SER A 308 -12.48 -6.17 5.67
C SER A 308 -13.81 -6.81 5.22
N LEU A 309 -13.74 -8.03 4.66
CA LEU A 309 -14.92 -8.84 4.28
C LEU A 309 -15.37 -9.75 5.43
#